data_AF-A0AAN7QUA8-F1
#
_entry.id   AF-A0AAN7QUA8-F1
#
_cell.length_a   1.000
_cell.length_b   1.000
_cell.length_c   1.000
_cell.angle_alpha   90.00
_cell.angle_beta   90.00
_cell.angle_gamma   90.00
#
_symmetry.space_group_name_H-M   'P 1'
#
loop_
_entity.id
_entity.type
_entity.pdbx_description
1 polymer ?
#
loop_
_entity_poly.entity_id
_entity_poly.type
_entity_poly.pdbx_seq_one_letter_code
_entity_poly.pdbx_strand_id
1 'polypeptide(L)'
;MGSTERSKKKVQLWKKAIVHFSLCFAMGFFTGFGPGGTSSSALNHRPPISRGPAEIQHLAAPVNMSLMISQSQQEEVNTISPFQKEDVNMEEEEDGVDDEDGRESTPKEEPENLLIIITPTSADDSRLTGVHLRRLAGTIRLVPAPLLWVVVERQQPDGPASDEVSQILRKTAIMYRHLVYHDNFTEPEAEMDHQRNLALRHIKQHMLAGIIHFAGLSNVYDLDFFQELRQVEVFGTWPMALLSANADTVGTVEGPVCNSSQVMGWHVKKMNNETDDQPPIHISSFAFNSSILWDPERWGRSSSSQAATQDTVKFVKEIVNEDDASAKCSRILLWSFSY
;
A
#
# COMPACT_ATOMS: atom_id res chain seq x y z
N MET A 1 -59.62 -15.02 28.71
CA MET A 1 -58.45 -15.46 29.52
C MET A 1 -57.81 -16.67 28.85
N GLY A 2 -56.58 -16.57 28.35
CA GLY A 2 -55.96 -17.69 27.61
C GLY A 2 -54.56 -17.47 27.02
N SER A 3 -53.71 -16.60 27.58
CA SER A 3 -52.38 -16.31 27.01
C SER A 3 -51.19 -16.87 27.81
N THR A 4 -51.35 -17.21 29.09
CA THR A 4 -50.23 -17.58 29.97
C THR A 4 -49.84 -19.06 29.94
N GLU A 5 -50.69 -19.95 29.41
CA GLU A 5 -50.43 -21.40 29.42
C GLU A 5 -49.52 -21.87 28.27
N ARG A 6 -49.52 -21.17 27.13
CA ARG A 6 -48.76 -21.58 25.93
C ARG A 6 -47.25 -21.33 26.05
N SER A 7 -46.86 -20.33 26.84
CA SER A 7 -45.44 -19.98 27.07
C SER A 7 -44.72 -21.01 27.93
N LYS A 8 -45.36 -21.51 29.01
CA LYS A 8 -44.75 -22.48 29.94
C LYS A 8 -44.42 -23.83 29.27
N LYS A 9 -45.23 -24.27 28.30
CA LYS A 9 -45.00 -25.53 27.54
C LYS A 9 -43.78 -25.44 26.61
N LYS A 10 -43.53 -24.29 25.97
CA LYS A 10 -42.36 -24.10 25.08
C LYS A 10 -41.03 -24.09 25.86
N VAL A 11 -41.02 -23.45 27.04
CA VAL A 11 -39.83 -23.40 27.91
C VAL A 11 -39.46 -24.79 28.45
N GLN A 12 -40.44 -25.63 28.76
CA GLN A 12 -40.19 -27.00 29.21
C GLN A 12 -39.65 -27.91 28.09
N LEU A 13 -40.08 -27.71 26.85
CA LEU A 13 -39.60 -28.49 25.70
C LEU A 13 -38.13 -28.16 25.35
N TRP A 14 -37.75 -26.89 25.39
CA TRP A 14 -36.35 -26.48 25.17
C TRP A 14 -35.42 -26.97 26.27
N LYS A 15 -35.85 -26.96 27.53
CA LYS A 15 -35.07 -27.54 28.64
C LYS A 15 -34.81 -29.03 28.46
N LYS A 16 -35.81 -29.80 27.99
CA LYS A 16 -35.62 -31.25 27.69
C LYS A 16 -34.66 -31.50 26.53
N ALA A 17 -34.72 -30.67 25.49
CA ALA A 17 -33.81 -30.78 24.34
C ALA A 17 -32.35 -30.46 24.74
N ILE A 18 -32.13 -29.40 25.52
CA ILE A 18 -30.78 -29.03 25.99
C ILE A 18 -30.17 -30.14 26.86
N VAL A 19 -30.95 -30.73 27.77
CA VAL A 19 -30.46 -31.84 28.61
C VAL A 19 -30.09 -33.06 27.75
N HIS A 20 -30.92 -33.42 26.76
CA HIS A 20 -30.61 -34.53 25.85
C HIS A 20 -29.36 -34.27 24.99
N PHE A 21 -29.21 -33.07 24.43
CA PHE A 21 -28.01 -32.69 23.67
C PHE A 21 -26.76 -32.69 24.54
N SER A 22 -26.84 -32.20 25.78
CA SER A 22 -25.71 -32.19 26.71
C SER A 22 -25.29 -33.61 27.14
N LEU A 23 -26.24 -34.53 27.32
CA LEU A 23 -25.96 -35.92 27.65
C LEU A 23 -25.27 -36.66 26.49
N CYS A 24 -25.74 -36.45 25.26
CA CYS A 24 -25.11 -37.02 24.06
C CYS A 24 -23.68 -36.50 23.87
N PHE A 25 -23.46 -35.20 24.11
CA PHE A 25 -22.13 -34.60 24.02
C PHE A 25 -21.17 -35.17 25.07
N ALA A 26 -21.61 -35.30 26.32
CA ALA A 26 -20.79 -35.89 27.38
C ALA A 26 -20.44 -37.36 27.08
N MET A 27 -21.40 -38.17 26.62
CA MET A 27 -21.15 -39.56 26.24
C MET A 27 -20.15 -39.66 25.07
N GLY A 28 -20.25 -38.79 24.06
CA GLY A 28 -19.29 -38.74 22.94
C GLY A 28 -17.89 -38.26 23.34
N PHE A 29 -17.81 -37.33 24.29
CA PHE A 29 -16.54 -36.83 24.81
C PHE A 29 -15.75 -37.92 25.56
N PHE A 30 -16.43 -38.77 26.34
CA PHE A 30 -15.77 -39.85 27.08
C PHE A 30 -15.47 -41.10 26.23
N THR A 31 -16.17 -41.31 25.11
CA THR A 31 -15.82 -42.40 24.16
C THR A 31 -14.65 -42.04 23.24
N GLY A 32 -14.31 -40.75 23.10
CA GLY A 32 -13.15 -40.27 22.32
C GLY A 32 -11.78 -40.43 23.00
N PHE A 33 -11.75 -40.73 24.30
CA PHE A 33 -10.51 -40.89 25.10
C PHE A 33 -10.37 -42.29 25.73
N GLY A 34 -10.95 -43.32 25.12
CA GLY A 34 -10.66 -44.71 25.48
C GLY A 34 -9.28 -45.14 24.97
N PRO A 35 -8.41 -45.75 25.79
CA PRO A 35 -7.07 -46.16 25.36
C PRO A 35 -7.19 -47.38 24.43
N GLY A 36 -7.15 -47.13 23.12
CA GLY A 36 -7.04 -48.15 22.09
C GLY A 36 -5.65 -48.79 22.11
N GLY A 37 -5.63 -50.07 22.45
CA GLY A 37 -4.42 -50.88 22.61
C GLY A 37 -3.57 -51.06 21.34
N THR A 38 -2.34 -51.44 21.64
CA THR A 38 -1.25 -51.89 20.78
C THR A 38 -1.67 -52.84 19.64
N SER A 39 -1.15 -52.62 18.43
CA SER A 39 -0.70 -53.69 17.50
C SER A 39 0.15 -53.13 16.34
N SER A 40 1.45 -53.42 16.42
CA SER A 40 2.34 -54.00 15.40
C SER A 40 2.43 -53.43 13.97
N SER A 41 3.63 -52.87 13.70
CA SER A 41 4.58 -53.27 12.65
C SER A 41 4.13 -53.42 11.19
N ALA A 42 4.62 -52.53 10.32
CA ALA A 42 4.87 -52.85 8.91
C ALA A 42 6.20 -52.23 8.42
N LEU A 43 6.97 -53.16 7.87
CA LEU A 43 8.33 -53.20 7.34
C LEU A 43 8.68 -52.19 6.22
N ASN A 44 9.95 -51.74 6.26
CA ASN A 44 10.88 -51.36 5.19
C ASN A 44 10.38 -50.76 3.87
N HIS A 45 10.95 -49.61 3.50
CA HIS A 45 12.02 -49.56 2.48
C HIS A 45 12.69 -48.17 2.42
N ARG A 46 14.02 -48.16 2.54
CA ARG A 46 14.91 -47.01 2.25
C ARG A 46 15.98 -47.53 1.27
N PRO A 47 16.29 -46.83 0.16
CA PRO A 47 17.57 -46.96 -0.49
C PRO A 47 18.49 -45.78 -0.14
N PRO A 48 19.82 -45.97 -0.13
CA PRO A 48 20.79 -44.92 0.21
C PRO A 48 21.24 -44.16 -1.04
N ILE A 49 21.45 -42.84 -0.94
CA ILE A 49 22.23 -42.10 -1.92
C ILE A 49 23.28 -41.26 -1.21
N SER A 50 24.49 -41.41 -1.75
CA SER A 50 25.80 -41.01 -1.26
C SER A 50 26.03 -39.51 -1.24
N ARG A 51 26.78 -39.05 -0.25
CA ARG A 51 27.43 -37.73 -0.21
C ARG A 51 28.64 -37.74 -1.14
N GLY A 52 28.79 -36.68 -1.93
CA GLY A 52 30.03 -36.28 -2.57
C GLY A 52 29.97 -34.77 -2.87
N PRO A 53 30.93 -33.95 -2.41
CA PRO A 53 31.01 -32.54 -2.76
C PRO A 53 31.73 -32.39 -4.10
N ALA A 54 31.09 -31.73 -5.07
CA ALA A 54 31.74 -31.29 -6.30
C ALA A 54 32.10 -29.80 -6.16
N GLU A 55 33.39 -29.58 -5.96
CA GLU A 55 34.09 -28.32 -6.11
C GLU A 55 34.15 -27.96 -7.62
N ILE A 56 33.68 -26.76 -8.01
CA ILE A 56 33.98 -26.18 -9.31
C ILE A 56 34.54 -24.78 -9.09
N GLN A 57 35.80 -24.65 -9.46
CA GLN A 57 36.60 -23.44 -9.43
C GLN A 57 36.25 -22.47 -10.56
N HIS A 58 36.48 -21.20 -10.26
CA HIS A 58 36.41 -20.00 -11.08
C HIS A 58 36.99 -20.14 -12.50
N LEU A 59 36.28 -19.58 -13.49
CA LEU A 59 36.95 -18.86 -14.58
C LEU A 59 36.17 -17.57 -14.88
N ALA A 60 36.77 -16.45 -14.45
CA ALA A 60 36.38 -15.11 -14.85
C ALA A 60 36.98 -14.80 -16.24
N ALA A 61 36.20 -14.15 -17.10
CA ALA A 61 36.70 -13.43 -18.26
C ALA A 61 36.05 -12.04 -18.29
N PRO A 62 36.83 -10.95 -18.45
CA PRO A 62 36.29 -9.60 -18.54
C PRO A 62 35.88 -9.28 -19.99
N VAL A 63 34.69 -8.75 -20.20
CA VAL A 63 34.31 -8.13 -21.48
C VAL A 63 34.21 -6.63 -21.26
N ASN A 64 35.14 -5.89 -21.85
CA ASN A 64 35.19 -4.44 -21.79
C ASN A 64 34.57 -3.86 -23.08
N MET A 65 33.50 -3.09 -22.86
CA MET A 65 33.04 -1.87 -23.52
C MET A 65 33.40 -1.57 -24.99
N SER A 66 32.38 -1.36 -25.82
CA SER A 66 32.28 -0.17 -26.69
C SER A 66 30.89 -0.10 -27.33
N LEU A 67 30.14 0.99 -27.10
CA LEU A 67 29.22 1.52 -28.10
C LEU A 67 29.09 3.04 -27.96
N MET A 68 29.00 3.69 -29.11
CA MET A 68 29.37 5.07 -29.39
C MET A 68 28.38 6.12 -28.85
N ILE A 69 28.93 7.22 -28.32
CA ILE A 69 28.22 8.48 -28.11
C ILE A 69 28.37 9.30 -29.39
N SER A 70 27.26 9.56 -30.08
CA SER A 70 27.17 10.59 -31.12
C SER A 70 26.95 11.94 -30.44
N GLN A 71 27.90 12.86 -30.62
CA GLN A 71 27.75 14.28 -30.27
C GLN A 71 27.31 15.07 -31.51
N SER A 72 26.22 15.82 -31.36
CA SER A 72 25.90 17.01 -32.16
C SER A 72 24.89 17.84 -31.36
N GLN A 73 24.89 19.16 -31.27
CA GLN A 73 25.82 20.26 -31.49
C GLN A 73 25.12 21.45 -30.77
N GLN A 74 25.88 22.40 -30.26
CA GLN A 74 25.39 23.63 -29.62
C GLN A 74 24.78 24.59 -30.64
N GLU A 75 23.74 25.33 -30.23
CA GLU A 75 23.56 26.72 -30.66
C GLU A 75 23.18 27.59 -29.43
N GLU A 76 24.04 28.57 -29.15
CA GLU A 76 23.74 29.80 -28.41
C GLU A 76 23.00 30.76 -29.33
N VAL A 77 21.99 31.52 -28.85
CA VAL A 77 21.83 32.94 -29.20
C VAL A 77 21.13 33.72 -28.07
N ASN A 78 21.86 34.73 -27.61
CA ASN A 78 21.58 36.02 -26.95
C ASN A 78 20.16 36.50 -26.55
N THR A 79 20.22 37.13 -25.37
CA THR A 79 19.41 38.16 -24.71
C THR A 79 18.93 39.32 -25.60
N ILE A 80 17.70 39.83 -25.37
CA ILE A 80 17.32 41.25 -25.17
C ILE A 80 15.88 41.33 -24.57
N SER A 81 15.73 42.35 -23.71
CA SER A 81 14.67 42.78 -22.77
C SER A 81 13.25 43.13 -23.33
N PRO A 82 12.27 43.47 -22.45
CA PRO A 82 10.83 43.36 -22.67
C PRO A 82 10.13 44.66 -23.07
N PHE A 83 8.92 44.53 -23.63
CA PHE A 83 7.90 45.58 -23.76
C PHE A 83 6.55 44.94 -23.41
N GLN A 84 6.02 45.20 -22.21
CA GLN A 84 5.04 46.22 -21.84
C GLN A 84 3.59 45.93 -22.28
N LYS A 85 2.73 46.02 -21.27
CA LYS A 85 1.27 45.87 -21.24
C LYS A 85 0.58 46.89 -22.13
N GLU A 86 -0.48 46.47 -22.80
CA GLU A 86 -1.65 47.32 -23.03
C GLU A 86 -2.92 46.53 -22.72
N ASP A 87 -3.70 47.07 -21.77
CA ASP A 87 -5.09 46.74 -21.49
C ASP A 87 -5.96 47.33 -22.61
N VAL A 88 -6.84 46.53 -23.23
CA VAL A 88 -8.12 47.02 -23.77
C VAL A 88 -9.19 45.94 -23.56
N ASN A 89 -10.32 46.36 -23.00
CA ASN A 89 -11.47 45.57 -22.61
C ASN A 89 -12.66 45.87 -23.55
N MET A 90 -13.53 44.87 -23.73
CA MET A 90 -14.88 44.89 -24.36
C MET A 90 -14.88 45.15 -25.88
N GLU A 91 -15.62 44.42 -26.71
CA GLU A 91 -17.08 44.23 -26.64
C GLU A 91 -17.53 42.86 -27.20
N GLU A 92 -18.72 42.46 -26.74
CA GLU A 92 -19.51 41.32 -27.21
C GLU A 92 -20.06 41.60 -28.62
N GLU A 93 -19.83 40.69 -29.56
CA GLU A 93 -20.70 40.56 -30.74
C GLU A 93 -21.12 39.10 -30.88
N GLU A 94 -22.41 38.86 -30.66
CA GLU A 94 -23.12 37.69 -31.16
C GLU A 94 -23.18 37.79 -32.69
N ASP A 95 -22.62 36.81 -33.39
CA ASP A 95 -23.10 36.49 -34.74
C ASP A 95 -23.15 34.97 -34.89
N GLY A 96 -24.36 34.48 -35.14
CA GLY A 96 -24.65 33.08 -35.36
C GLY A 96 -24.34 32.73 -36.81
N VAL A 97 -23.43 31.78 -37.02
CA VAL A 97 -23.28 31.10 -38.30
C VAL A 97 -23.22 29.60 -38.04
N ASP A 98 -24.25 28.92 -38.56
CA ASP A 98 -24.34 27.48 -38.68
C ASP A 98 -23.20 26.97 -39.58
N ASP A 99 -22.14 26.42 -38.98
CA ASP A 99 -21.20 25.57 -39.68
C ASP A 99 -21.25 24.17 -39.07
N GLU A 100 -22.02 23.29 -39.73
CA GLU A 100 -21.83 21.84 -39.64
C GLU A 100 -20.44 21.50 -40.18
N ASP A 101 -19.44 21.49 -39.30
CA ASP A 101 -18.20 20.78 -39.54
C ASP A 101 -17.99 19.75 -38.42
N GLY A 102 -17.92 18.49 -38.83
CA GLY A 102 -17.68 17.34 -37.99
C GLY A 102 -16.28 17.41 -37.40
N ARG A 103 -16.10 18.20 -36.34
CA ARG A 103 -14.95 18.07 -35.45
C ARG A 103 -15.07 16.73 -34.75
N GLU A 104 -14.31 15.78 -35.25
CA GLU A 104 -13.89 14.60 -34.50
C GLU A 104 -13.34 15.10 -33.17
N SER A 105 -14.16 15.02 -32.13
CA SER A 105 -13.79 15.42 -30.78
C SER A 105 -12.69 14.47 -30.35
N THR A 106 -11.43 14.87 -30.50
CA THR A 106 -10.35 14.29 -29.73
C THR A 106 -10.84 14.27 -28.29
N PRO A 107 -10.93 13.09 -27.62
CA PRO A 107 -11.33 13.07 -26.22
C PRO A 107 -10.41 14.05 -25.50
N LYS A 108 -10.98 15.06 -24.84
CA LYS A 108 -10.23 15.81 -23.85
C LYS A 108 -9.84 14.78 -22.80
N GLU A 109 -8.63 14.25 -22.89
CA GLU A 109 -8.07 13.43 -21.82
C GLU A 109 -8.13 14.29 -20.57
N GLU A 110 -9.03 13.94 -19.65
CA GLU A 110 -9.06 14.60 -18.36
C GLU A 110 -7.66 14.44 -17.74
N PRO A 111 -7.09 15.51 -17.17
CA PRO A 111 -5.77 15.41 -16.57
C PRO A 111 -5.80 14.30 -15.51
N GLU A 112 -4.98 13.28 -15.71
CA GLU A 112 -4.90 12.15 -14.79
C GLU A 112 -4.64 12.65 -13.36
N ASN A 113 -5.30 12.02 -12.37
CA ASN A 113 -5.08 12.35 -10.96
C ASN A 113 -3.60 12.22 -10.57
N LEU A 114 -3.06 13.23 -9.89
CA LEU A 114 -1.71 13.19 -9.33
C LEU A 114 -1.57 12.01 -8.37
N LEU A 115 -0.60 11.13 -8.62
CA LEU A 115 -0.22 10.10 -7.67
C LEU A 115 0.88 10.63 -6.74
N ILE A 116 0.65 10.56 -5.43
CA ILE A 116 1.61 10.94 -4.39
C ILE A 116 2.09 9.67 -3.69
N ILE A 117 3.29 9.22 -4.05
CA ILE A 117 3.89 8.01 -3.50
C ILE A 117 4.74 8.39 -2.31
N ILE A 118 4.43 7.90 -1.10
CA ILE A 118 5.19 8.17 0.12
C ILE A 118 6.07 6.96 0.44
N THR A 119 7.38 7.16 0.51
CA THR A 119 8.35 6.11 0.84
C THR A 119 9.20 6.50 2.04
N PRO A 120 8.91 5.97 3.24
CA PRO A 120 9.80 6.06 4.38
C PRO A 120 11.03 5.15 4.19
N THR A 121 12.20 5.61 4.63
CA THR A 121 13.43 4.82 4.68
C THR A 121 13.80 4.56 6.13
N SER A 122 13.81 3.29 6.56
CA SER A 122 14.23 2.93 7.92
C SER A 122 15.74 3.12 8.08
N ALA A 123 16.17 3.60 9.26
CA ALA A 123 17.59 3.75 9.56
C ALA A 123 18.33 2.40 9.66
N ASP A 124 17.62 1.34 10.06
CA ASP A 124 18.20 0.03 10.34
C ASP A 124 18.50 -0.78 9.06
N ASP A 125 17.77 -0.55 7.96
CA ASP A 125 17.96 -1.24 6.66
C ASP A 125 18.90 -0.46 5.70
N SER A 126 19.84 0.30 6.26
CA SER A 126 20.73 1.18 5.49
C SER A 126 21.50 0.47 4.36
N ARG A 127 21.83 -0.83 4.52
CA ARG A 127 22.61 -1.59 3.54
C ARG A 127 21.85 -1.87 2.23
N LEU A 128 20.54 -2.11 2.31
CA LEU A 128 19.72 -2.41 1.12
C LEU A 128 18.88 -1.22 0.68
N THR A 129 18.78 -0.16 1.50
CA THR A 129 18.01 1.06 1.20
C THR A 129 18.29 1.58 -0.21
N GLY A 130 19.57 1.79 -0.59
CA GLY A 130 19.90 2.29 -1.92
C GLY A 130 19.52 1.33 -3.07
N VAL A 131 19.54 0.02 -2.85
CA VAL A 131 19.12 -0.98 -3.84
C VAL A 131 17.61 -0.95 -4.03
N HIS A 132 16.87 -0.98 -2.92
CA HIS A 132 15.42 -0.90 -2.89
C HIS A 132 14.91 0.41 -3.49
N LEU A 133 15.57 1.53 -3.19
CA LEU A 133 15.22 2.85 -3.73
C LEU A 133 15.40 2.90 -5.25
N ARG A 134 16.52 2.37 -5.79
CA ARG A 134 16.74 2.30 -7.24
C ARG A 134 15.74 1.38 -7.94
N ARG A 135 15.40 0.25 -7.31
CA ARG A 135 14.39 -0.69 -7.83
C ARG A 135 13.02 -0.03 -7.91
N LEU A 136 12.56 0.57 -6.81
CA LEU A 136 11.27 1.26 -6.75
C LEU A 136 11.23 2.42 -7.76
N ALA A 137 12.30 3.23 -7.83
CA ALA A 137 12.44 4.28 -8.82
C ALA A 137 12.32 3.76 -10.27
N GLY A 138 12.95 2.63 -10.56
CA GLY A 138 12.85 1.97 -11.87
C GLY A 138 11.40 1.62 -12.23
N THR A 139 10.62 1.15 -11.27
CA THR A 139 9.18 0.87 -11.46
C THR A 139 8.36 2.14 -11.61
N ILE A 140 8.43 3.08 -10.67
CA ILE A 140 7.54 4.26 -10.68
C ILE A 140 7.90 5.26 -11.78
N ARG A 141 9.12 5.20 -12.35
CA ARG A 141 9.49 5.97 -13.55
C ARG A 141 8.68 5.55 -14.78
N LEU A 142 8.18 4.31 -14.83
CA LEU A 142 7.37 3.80 -15.94
C LEU A 142 5.89 4.21 -15.80
N VAL A 143 5.50 4.77 -14.65
CA VAL A 143 4.14 5.24 -14.42
C VAL A 143 3.95 6.58 -15.13
N PRO A 144 2.87 6.76 -15.92
CA PRO A 144 2.60 8.03 -16.59
C PRO A 144 2.55 9.21 -15.61
N ALA A 145 2.90 10.41 -16.05
CA ALA A 145 2.70 11.63 -15.27
C ALA A 145 1.19 11.96 -15.19
N PRO A 146 0.71 12.64 -14.12
CA PRO A 146 1.48 13.24 -13.04
C PRO A 146 1.74 12.29 -11.85
N LEU A 147 3.01 12.23 -11.41
CA LEU A 147 3.45 11.48 -10.24
C LEU A 147 4.45 12.32 -9.41
N LEU A 148 4.26 12.34 -8.10
CA LEU A 148 5.15 12.95 -7.12
C LEU A 148 5.62 11.91 -6.12
N TRP A 149 6.94 11.76 -5.99
CA TRP A 149 7.54 10.84 -5.04
C TRP A 149 8.05 11.56 -3.79
N VAL A 150 7.46 11.27 -2.64
CA VAL A 150 7.88 11.83 -1.34
C VAL A 150 8.73 10.79 -0.63
N VAL A 151 10.03 11.05 -0.51
CA VAL A 151 10.97 10.18 0.20
C VAL A 151 11.33 10.83 1.52
N VAL A 152 11.20 10.07 2.61
CA VAL A 152 11.51 10.54 3.95
C VAL A 152 12.67 9.72 4.48
N GLU A 153 13.76 10.38 4.85
CA GLU A 153 14.93 9.72 5.43
C GLU A 153 15.35 10.34 6.76
N ARG A 154 16.13 9.57 7.51
CA ARG A 154 16.77 10.06 8.73
C ARG A 154 18.12 10.71 8.42
N GLN A 155 18.36 11.90 8.93
CA GLN A 155 19.69 12.49 8.90
C GLN A 155 20.61 11.69 9.84
N GLN A 156 21.73 11.16 9.33
CA GLN A 156 22.73 10.56 10.21
C GLN A 156 23.59 11.63 10.91
N PRO A 157 23.99 11.41 12.19
CA PRO A 157 24.72 12.39 12.98
C PRO A 157 26.15 12.69 12.49
N ASP A 158 26.87 11.69 11.95
CA ASP A 158 28.34 11.74 11.81
C ASP A 158 28.86 11.66 10.35
N GLY A 159 28.05 11.95 9.33
CA GLY A 159 28.52 11.91 7.96
C GLY A 159 27.49 12.34 6.91
N PRO A 160 27.88 12.41 5.62
CA PRO A 160 27.01 12.86 4.54
C PRO A 160 26.01 11.75 4.14
N ALA A 161 25.21 11.25 5.09
CA ALA A 161 24.13 10.31 4.77
C ALA A 161 23.09 10.92 3.83
N SER A 162 22.92 12.25 3.88
CA SER A 162 22.11 13.02 2.93
C SER A 162 22.59 12.88 1.47
N ASP A 163 23.84 12.48 1.23
CA ASP A 163 24.39 12.40 -0.13
C ASP A 163 23.87 11.19 -0.92
N GLU A 164 23.72 9.99 -0.34
CA GLU A 164 23.37 8.81 -1.16
C GLU A 164 21.93 8.88 -1.67
N VAL A 165 20.95 9.04 -0.77
CA VAL A 165 19.53 9.10 -1.17
C VAL A 165 19.30 10.29 -2.10
N SER A 166 19.83 11.47 -1.78
CA SER A 166 19.76 12.64 -2.67
C SER A 166 20.40 12.39 -4.04
N GLN A 167 21.57 11.74 -4.10
CA GLN A 167 22.22 11.40 -5.37
C GLN A 167 21.42 10.39 -6.19
N ILE A 168 20.78 9.41 -5.54
CA ILE A 168 19.89 8.47 -6.21
C ILE A 168 18.71 9.25 -6.79
N LEU A 169 17.97 10.03 -5.99
CA LEU A 169 16.79 10.77 -6.41
C LEU A 169 17.07 11.74 -7.56
N ARG A 170 18.21 12.44 -7.56
CA ARG A 170 18.61 13.33 -8.67
C ARG A 170 18.80 12.59 -10.01
N LYS A 171 19.06 11.29 -9.99
CA LYS A 171 19.31 10.46 -11.19
C LYS A 171 18.06 9.75 -11.70
N THR A 172 16.92 9.79 -11.00
CA THR A 172 15.73 9.00 -11.38
C THR A 172 14.83 9.70 -12.39
N ALA A 173 14.99 11.02 -12.59
CA ALA A 173 14.11 11.86 -13.43
C ALA A 173 12.62 11.86 -13.01
N ILE A 174 12.33 11.41 -11.78
CA ILE A 174 10.98 11.46 -11.19
C ILE A 174 10.86 12.79 -10.42
N MET A 175 9.69 13.43 -10.46
CA MET A 175 9.42 14.57 -9.59
C MET A 175 9.38 14.10 -8.14
N TYR A 176 10.25 14.65 -7.28
CA TYR A 176 10.34 14.20 -5.89
C TYR A 176 10.35 15.35 -4.88
N ARG A 177 9.94 15.03 -3.65
CA ARG A 177 10.16 15.82 -2.43
C ARG A 177 10.97 14.97 -1.47
N HIS A 178 12.16 15.45 -1.12
CA HIS A 178 13.04 14.77 -0.18
C HIS A 178 12.90 15.43 1.20
N LEU A 179 12.40 14.67 2.19
CA LEU A 179 12.16 15.14 3.55
C LEU A 179 13.12 14.44 4.51
N VAL A 180 13.59 15.17 5.52
CA VAL A 180 14.58 14.68 6.46
C VAL A 180 14.16 14.97 7.90
N TYR A 181 14.34 14.01 8.81
CA TYR A 181 14.11 14.16 10.25
C TYR A 181 15.37 13.80 11.07
N HIS A 182 15.35 14.18 12.35
CA HIS A 182 16.53 14.13 13.24
C HIS A 182 16.27 13.33 14.52
N ASP A 183 15.00 13.07 14.84
CA ASP A 183 14.59 12.40 16.06
C ASP A 183 15.12 10.95 16.13
N ASN A 184 15.41 10.51 17.35
CA ASN A 184 15.83 9.14 17.62
C ASN A 184 14.62 8.30 18.03
N PHE A 185 14.47 7.14 17.41
CA PHE A 185 13.43 6.17 17.74
C PHE A 185 14.07 4.88 18.24
N THR A 186 13.46 4.28 19.28
CA THR A 186 13.84 2.96 19.78
C THR A 186 13.02 1.86 19.12
N GLU A 187 11.79 2.17 18.72
CA GLU A 187 10.88 1.25 18.08
C GLU A 187 10.80 1.53 16.57
N PRO A 188 11.06 0.54 15.70
CA PRO A 188 11.02 0.73 14.25
C PRO A 188 9.66 1.18 13.73
N GLU A 189 8.55 0.67 14.25
CA GLU A 189 7.21 1.08 13.78
C GLU A 189 6.91 2.54 14.13
N ALA A 190 7.33 2.99 15.33
CA ALA A 190 7.21 4.40 15.71
C ALA A 190 8.04 5.33 14.81
N GLU A 191 9.23 4.87 14.38
CA GLU A 191 10.03 5.59 13.38
C GLU A 191 9.29 5.71 12.05
N MET A 192 8.73 4.60 11.56
CA MET A 192 7.99 4.56 10.29
C MET A 192 6.74 5.42 10.33
N ASP A 193 5.98 5.40 11.43
CA ASP A 193 4.82 6.26 11.63
C ASP A 193 5.21 7.74 11.72
N HIS A 194 6.32 8.08 12.38
CA HIS A 194 6.85 9.45 12.37
C HIS A 194 7.13 9.93 10.94
N GLN A 195 7.82 9.12 10.13
CA GLN A 195 8.14 9.46 8.75
C GLN A 195 6.89 9.67 7.88
N ARG A 196 5.93 8.75 7.97
CA ARG A 196 4.65 8.85 7.27
C ARG A 196 3.89 10.11 7.69
N ASN A 197 3.82 10.40 8.99
CA ASN A 197 3.19 11.60 9.52
C ASN A 197 3.90 12.89 9.06
N LEU A 198 5.23 12.88 8.96
CA LEU A 198 5.99 14.02 8.42
C LEU A 198 5.62 14.30 6.95
N ALA A 199 5.51 13.24 6.13
CA ALA A 199 5.06 13.37 4.74
C ALA A 199 3.62 13.90 4.64
N LEU A 200 2.69 13.38 5.46
CA LEU A 200 1.30 13.83 5.47
C LEU A 200 1.17 15.30 5.88
N ARG A 201 1.93 15.75 6.90
CA ARG A 201 1.97 17.17 7.28
C ARG A 201 2.47 18.03 6.14
N HIS A 202 3.52 17.61 5.44
CA HIS A 202 4.06 18.33 4.29
C HIS A 202 3.05 18.44 3.14
N ILE A 203 2.34 17.36 2.84
CA ILE A 203 1.27 17.32 1.83
C ILE A 203 0.12 18.25 2.23
N LYS A 204 -0.32 18.18 3.47
CA LYS A 204 -1.38 19.05 4.01
C LYS A 204 -1.00 20.52 3.99
N GLN A 205 0.21 20.87 4.42
CA GLN A 205 0.70 22.25 4.44
C GLN A 205 0.74 22.90 3.05
N HIS A 206 1.08 22.10 2.03
CA HIS A 206 1.16 22.57 0.65
C HIS A 206 -0.08 22.26 -0.18
N MET A 207 -1.12 21.68 0.44
CA MET A 207 -2.39 21.33 -0.21
C MET A 207 -2.19 20.55 -1.52
N LEU A 208 -1.31 19.53 -1.50
CA LEU A 208 -1.01 18.76 -2.69
C LEU A 208 -2.17 17.82 -3.02
N ALA A 209 -3.05 18.25 -3.92
CA ALA A 209 -4.21 17.50 -4.36
C ALA A 209 -3.80 16.31 -5.25
N GLY A 210 -4.19 15.11 -4.84
CA GLY A 210 -3.84 13.84 -5.48
C GLY A 210 -4.21 12.63 -4.63
N ILE A 211 -3.92 11.44 -5.14
CA ILE A 211 -4.11 10.15 -4.46
C ILE A 211 -2.82 9.77 -3.74
N ILE A 212 -2.90 9.60 -2.42
CA ILE A 212 -1.77 9.23 -1.57
C ILE A 212 -1.70 7.71 -1.47
N HIS A 213 -0.52 7.15 -1.72
CA HIS A 213 -0.20 5.75 -1.50
C HIS A 213 1.10 5.60 -0.71
N PHE A 214 1.10 4.76 0.32
CA PHE A 214 2.31 4.46 1.09
C PHE A 214 3.05 3.28 0.47
N ALA A 215 4.22 3.55 -0.10
CA ALA A 215 5.07 2.53 -0.69
C ALA A 215 6.24 2.15 0.22
N GLY A 216 6.21 0.92 0.75
CA GLY A 216 7.35 0.32 1.44
C GLY A 216 8.50 0.08 0.47
N LEU A 217 9.74 0.26 0.93
CA LEU A 217 10.95 0.10 0.12
C LEU A 217 11.10 -1.31 -0.48
N SER A 218 10.71 -2.35 0.26
CA SER A 218 10.78 -3.74 -0.19
C SER A 218 9.58 -4.16 -1.06
N ASN A 219 8.57 -3.30 -1.23
CA ASN A 219 7.37 -3.66 -1.98
C ASN A 219 7.63 -3.76 -3.48
N VAL A 220 7.01 -4.74 -4.14
CA VAL A 220 7.02 -4.91 -5.60
C VAL A 220 5.62 -4.57 -6.11
N TYR A 221 5.56 -3.77 -7.18
CA TYR A 221 4.33 -3.29 -7.78
C TYR A 221 4.24 -3.76 -9.23
N ASP A 222 3.06 -4.23 -9.61
CA ASP A 222 2.68 -4.30 -11.02
C ASP A 222 2.44 -2.87 -11.56
N LEU A 223 2.59 -2.63 -12.87
CA LEU A 223 2.31 -1.31 -13.44
C LEU A 223 0.80 -1.03 -13.50
N ASP A 224 -0.03 -2.07 -13.68
CA ASP A 224 -1.49 -1.97 -13.65
C ASP A 224 -1.97 -1.38 -12.30
N PHE A 225 -1.22 -1.63 -11.21
CA PHE A 225 -1.53 -1.10 -9.88
C PHE A 225 -1.70 0.43 -9.87
N PHE A 226 -0.88 1.15 -10.62
CA PHE A 226 -0.91 2.61 -10.62
C PHE A 226 -2.08 3.16 -11.43
N GLN A 227 -2.58 2.41 -12.42
CA GLN A 227 -3.85 2.71 -13.08
C GLN A 227 -5.01 2.55 -12.11
N GLU A 228 -4.94 1.53 -11.26
CA GLU A 228 -5.93 1.29 -10.21
C GLU A 228 -5.95 2.38 -9.14
N LEU A 229 -4.77 2.87 -8.75
CA LEU A 229 -4.67 4.01 -7.83
C LEU A 229 -5.38 5.26 -8.36
N ARG A 230 -5.36 5.52 -9.67
CA ARG A 230 -5.99 6.72 -10.24
C ARG A 230 -7.51 6.71 -10.19
N GLN A 231 -8.10 5.52 -10.14
CA GLN A 231 -9.54 5.32 -10.07
C GLN A 231 -10.11 5.53 -8.65
N VAL A 232 -9.24 5.75 -7.66
CA VAL A 232 -9.65 6.02 -6.28
C VAL A 232 -10.28 7.41 -6.19
N GLU A 233 -11.56 7.46 -5.81
CA GLU A 233 -12.25 8.73 -5.55
C GLU A 233 -11.99 9.26 -4.14
N VAL A 234 -12.17 8.36 -3.14
CA VAL A 234 -12.05 8.68 -1.70
C VAL A 234 -11.06 7.74 -1.03
N PHE A 235 -11.38 6.45 -0.99
CA PHE A 235 -10.54 5.38 -0.44
C PHE A 235 -10.51 4.19 -1.40
N GLY A 236 -9.33 3.62 -1.56
CA GLY A 236 -9.07 2.41 -2.34
C GLY A 236 -8.36 1.37 -1.49
N THR A 237 -8.73 0.10 -1.63
CA THR A 237 -8.06 -1.03 -0.98
C THR A 237 -7.90 -2.22 -1.93
N TRP A 238 -6.84 -3.02 -1.71
CA TRP A 238 -6.46 -4.14 -2.59
C TRP A 238 -5.77 -5.26 -1.81
N PRO A 239 -5.79 -6.49 -2.35
CA PRO A 239 -5.04 -7.59 -1.76
C PRO A 239 -3.54 -7.43 -1.99
N MET A 240 -2.78 -7.85 -1.00
CA MET A 240 -1.33 -7.84 -0.95
C MET A 240 -0.81 -9.22 -0.62
N ALA A 241 0.19 -9.69 -1.36
CA ALA A 241 0.91 -10.91 -0.99
C ALA A 241 2.12 -10.57 -0.10
N LEU A 242 2.15 -11.17 1.08
CA LEU A 242 3.28 -11.12 2.00
C LEU A 242 4.21 -12.30 1.75
N LEU A 243 5.46 -11.98 1.43
CA LEU A 243 6.51 -12.95 1.13
C LEU A 243 7.60 -12.87 2.20
N SER A 244 8.01 -14.02 2.73
CA SER A 244 9.09 -14.13 3.72
C SER A 244 10.18 -15.06 3.20
N ALA A 245 11.44 -14.64 3.32
CA ALA A 245 12.59 -15.40 2.83
C ALA A 245 12.82 -16.73 3.60
N ASN A 246 12.37 -16.81 4.85
CA ASN A 246 12.74 -17.87 5.80
C ASN A 246 11.61 -18.86 6.10
N ALA A 247 10.48 -18.79 5.40
CA ALA A 247 9.36 -19.65 5.65
C ALA A 247 9.22 -20.71 4.55
N ASP A 248 9.19 -22.00 4.94
CA ASP A 248 8.79 -23.13 4.08
C ASP A 248 7.32 -23.00 3.59
N THR A 249 6.61 -21.97 4.04
CA THR A 249 5.24 -21.65 3.64
C THR A 249 5.23 -20.70 2.45
N VAL A 250 4.51 -21.12 1.40
CA VAL A 250 4.00 -20.27 0.31
C VAL A 250 3.41 -18.99 0.91
N GLY A 251 3.82 -17.82 0.39
CA GLY A 251 3.44 -16.50 0.92
C GLY A 251 1.95 -16.34 1.24
N THR A 252 1.64 -15.56 2.28
CA THR A 252 0.27 -15.31 2.72
C THR A 252 -0.32 -14.11 2.00
N VAL A 253 -1.56 -14.19 1.54
CA VAL A 253 -2.27 -13.05 0.97
C VAL A 253 -3.07 -12.37 2.08
N GLU A 254 -2.95 -11.07 2.23
CA GLU A 254 -3.77 -10.24 3.10
C GLU A 254 -4.56 -9.24 2.26
N GLY A 255 -5.75 -8.85 2.73
CA GLY A 255 -6.52 -7.82 2.06
C GLY A 255 -8.03 -7.96 2.18
N PRO A 256 -8.78 -7.10 1.48
CA PRO A 256 -10.23 -7.08 1.51
C PRO A 256 -10.81 -8.34 0.87
N VAL A 257 -11.98 -8.75 1.37
CA VAL A 257 -12.84 -9.76 0.75
C VAL A 257 -14.04 -9.01 0.17
N CYS A 258 -14.15 -8.97 -1.15
CA CYS A 258 -15.18 -8.18 -1.82
C CYS A 258 -16.39 -9.02 -2.24
N ASN A 259 -17.57 -8.42 -2.20
CA ASN A 259 -18.70 -8.81 -3.05
C ASN A 259 -18.84 -7.75 -4.14
N SER A 260 -18.50 -8.10 -5.38
CA SER A 260 -18.32 -7.12 -6.47
C SER A 260 -17.25 -6.08 -6.09
N SER A 261 -17.61 -4.80 -5.90
CA SER A 261 -16.70 -3.71 -5.51
C SER A 261 -16.80 -3.31 -4.04
N GLN A 262 -17.69 -3.94 -3.26
CA GLN A 262 -17.91 -3.61 -1.85
C GLN A 262 -17.11 -4.55 -0.93
N VAL A 263 -16.45 -4.00 0.07
CA VAL A 263 -15.70 -4.74 1.09
C VAL A 263 -16.68 -5.43 2.07
N MET A 264 -16.62 -6.75 2.16
CA MET A 264 -17.43 -7.57 3.07
C MET A 264 -16.66 -7.98 4.33
N GLY A 265 -15.34 -7.85 4.31
CA GLY A 265 -14.45 -8.26 5.40
C GLY A 265 -12.99 -8.26 4.97
N TRP A 266 -12.12 -8.80 5.82
CA TRP A 266 -10.67 -8.78 5.61
C TRP A 266 -10.07 -10.17 5.87
N HIS A 267 -9.22 -10.61 4.95
CA HIS A 267 -8.33 -11.73 5.18
C HIS A 267 -7.02 -11.20 5.77
N VAL A 268 -6.75 -11.54 7.03
CA VAL A 268 -5.58 -11.05 7.78
C VAL A 268 -4.85 -12.24 8.40
N LYS A 269 -3.52 -12.22 8.39
CA LYS A 269 -2.73 -13.20 9.14
C LYS A 269 -2.89 -12.91 10.63
N LYS A 270 -3.62 -13.77 11.35
CA LYS A 270 -3.68 -13.69 12.81
C LYS A 270 -2.29 -13.96 13.38
N MET A 271 -1.64 -12.94 13.94
CA MET A 271 -0.58 -13.15 14.90
C MET A 271 -1.22 -13.58 16.23
N ASN A 272 -0.73 -14.67 16.81
CA ASN A 272 -1.30 -15.22 18.03
C ASN A 272 -1.10 -14.23 19.19
N ASN A 273 -2.21 -13.89 19.88
CA ASN A 273 -2.30 -13.10 21.13
C ASN A 273 -2.42 -11.58 21.05
N GLU A 274 -2.97 -11.00 19.98
CA GLU A 274 -3.50 -9.62 20.05
C GLU A 274 -5.03 -9.65 20.16
N THR A 275 -5.52 -9.19 21.30
CA THR A 275 -6.94 -8.88 21.59
C THR A 275 -7.35 -7.52 21.01
N ASP A 276 -6.72 -7.07 19.94
CA ASP A 276 -7.06 -5.79 19.32
C ASP A 276 -8.23 -6.01 18.35
N ASP A 277 -9.33 -5.29 18.58
CA ASP A 277 -10.61 -5.47 17.86
C ASP A 277 -10.57 -4.90 16.43
N GLN A 278 -9.46 -4.31 16.00
CA GLN A 278 -9.31 -3.65 14.69
C GLN A 278 -8.42 -4.49 13.77
N PRO A 279 -8.83 -4.79 12.52
CA PRO A 279 -8.00 -5.59 11.64
C PRO A 279 -6.73 -4.77 11.31
N PRO A 280 -5.53 -5.34 11.48
CA PRO A 280 -4.28 -4.68 11.12
C PRO A 280 -4.18 -4.60 9.59
N ILE A 281 -4.81 -3.59 9.01
CA ILE A 281 -4.65 -3.27 7.59
C ILE A 281 -3.23 -2.77 7.40
N HIS A 282 -2.48 -3.44 6.54
CA HIS A 282 -1.12 -3.05 6.20
C HIS A 282 -1.12 -1.65 5.54
N ILE A 283 -0.16 -0.79 5.90
CA ILE A 283 -0.14 0.61 5.43
C ILE A 283 -0.14 0.75 3.89
N SER A 284 0.45 -0.21 3.19
CA SER A 284 0.53 -0.24 1.73
C SER A 284 -0.65 -0.93 1.06
N SER A 285 -1.66 -1.42 1.79
CA SER A 285 -2.83 -2.09 1.20
C SER A 285 -4.00 -1.13 0.93
N PHE A 286 -3.79 0.18 1.12
CA PHE A 286 -4.79 1.19 0.81
C PHE A 286 -4.18 2.48 0.27
N ALA A 287 -5.02 3.28 -0.39
CA ALA A 287 -4.74 4.66 -0.81
C ALA A 287 -5.97 5.53 -0.55
N PHE A 288 -5.75 6.84 -0.53
CA PHE A 288 -6.82 7.79 -0.27
C PHE A 288 -6.60 9.14 -0.94
N ASN A 289 -7.70 9.87 -1.13
CA ASN A 289 -7.67 11.22 -1.64
C ASN A 289 -7.11 12.18 -0.58
N SER A 290 -6.03 12.87 -0.91
CA SER A 290 -5.36 13.84 -0.03
C SER A 290 -6.27 14.94 0.51
N SER A 291 -7.37 15.27 -0.18
CA SER A 291 -8.33 16.29 0.29
C SER A 291 -8.91 16.02 1.68
N ILE A 292 -8.94 14.75 2.10
CA ILE A 292 -9.39 14.33 3.44
C ILE A 292 -8.54 14.95 4.55
N LEU A 293 -7.28 15.30 4.28
CA LEU A 293 -6.37 15.89 5.27
C LEU A 293 -6.75 17.32 5.68
N TRP A 294 -7.51 18.04 4.86
CA TRP A 294 -7.87 19.45 5.08
C TRP A 294 -9.35 19.78 4.88
N ASP A 295 -10.10 18.93 4.20
CA ASP A 295 -11.54 19.07 3.98
C ASP A 295 -12.26 17.72 4.23
N PRO A 296 -12.34 17.28 5.50
CA PRO A 296 -13.03 16.04 5.84
C PRO A 296 -14.56 16.16 5.70
N GLU A 297 -15.13 17.36 5.82
CA GLU A 297 -16.56 17.61 5.72
C GLU A 297 -17.12 17.34 4.33
N ARG A 298 -16.33 17.62 3.28
CA ARG A 298 -16.64 17.24 1.90
C ARG A 298 -16.93 15.75 1.72
N TRP A 299 -16.37 14.91 2.59
CA TRP A 299 -16.56 13.46 2.57
C TRP A 299 -17.53 12.97 3.65
N GLY A 300 -18.37 13.87 4.19
CA GLY A 300 -19.43 13.55 5.14
C GLY A 300 -18.96 13.40 6.59
N ARG A 301 -17.75 13.87 6.94
CA ARG A 301 -17.18 13.74 8.30
C ARG A 301 -17.23 15.06 9.07
N SER A 302 -17.63 15.03 10.33
CA SER A 302 -17.60 16.22 11.20
C SER A 302 -16.16 16.67 11.44
N SER A 303 -15.86 17.95 11.17
CA SER A 303 -14.52 18.55 11.43
C SER A 303 -14.09 18.52 12.91
N SER A 304 -14.96 18.07 13.83
CA SER A 304 -14.84 18.31 15.27
C SER A 304 -14.01 17.29 16.05
N SER A 305 -13.56 16.16 15.48
CA SER A 305 -12.83 15.14 16.27
C SER A 305 -11.33 14.96 16.01
N GLN A 306 -10.73 15.19 14.83
CA GLN A 306 -9.39 14.61 14.56
C GLN A 306 -8.42 15.46 13.71
N ALA A 307 -8.49 16.81 13.78
CA ALA A 307 -7.48 17.67 13.15
C ALA A 307 -6.17 17.82 13.96
N ALA A 308 -6.05 17.19 15.15
CA ALA A 308 -4.96 17.45 16.11
C ALA A 308 -4.30 16.19 16.71
N THR A 309 -4.54 14.99 16.20
CA THR A 309 -3.71 13.84 16.57
C THR A 309 -2.35 13.99 15.91
N GLN A 310 -1.28 13.96 16.71
CA GLN A 310 0.11 13.91 16.21
C GLN A 310 0.34 12.75 15.21
N ASP A 311 -0.55 11.75 15.27
CA ASP A 311 -0.58 10.53 14.49
C ASP A 311 -1.76 10.51 13.48
N THR A 312 -1.52 11.15 12.33
CA THR A 312 -2.45 11.19 11.19
C THR A 312 -2.53 9.83 10.49
N VAL A 313 -1.48 9.00 10.56
CA VAL A 313 -1.48 7.65 9.98
C VAL A 313 -2.51 6.76 10.67
N LYS A 314 -2.56 6.78 12.00
CA LYS A 314 -3.56 6.03 12.75
C LYS A 314 -4.99 6.47 12.41
N PHE A 315 -5.21 7.77 12.26
CA PHE A 315 -6.50 8.31 11.79
C PHE A 315 -6.90 7.77 10.42
N VAL A 316 -5.98 7.76 9.45
CA VAL A 316 -6.29 7.22 8.11
C VAL A 316 -6.57 5.72 8.16
N LYS A 317 -5.84 4.95 8.97
CA LYS A 317 -6.12 3.51 9.18
C LYS A 317 -7.51 3.28 9.80
N GLU A 318 -7.93 4.13 10.73
CA GLU A 318 -9.27 4.08 11.34
C GLU A 318 -10.35 4.33 10.29
N ILE A 319 -10.18 5.37 9.46
CA ILE A 319 -11.13 5.69 8.39
C ILE A 319 -11.30 4.55 7.39
N VAL A 320 -10.20 3.93 6.95
CA VAL A 320 -10.24 2.83 5.96
C VAL A 320 -11.03 1.63 6.50
N ASN A 321 -11.09 1.45 7.82
CA ASN A 321 -11.88 0.40 8.46
C ASN A 321 -13.37 0.72 8.56
N GLU A 322 -13.72 2.00 8.68
CA GLU A 322 -15.11 2.45 8.87
C GLU A 322 -15.86 2.66 7.55
N ASP A 323 -15.17 3.07 6.49
CA ASP A 323 -15.80 3.41 5.20
C ASP A 323 -15.97 2.21 4.26
N ASP A 324 -17.00 2.30 3.40
CA ASP A 324 -17.14 1.48 2.21
C ASP A 324 -16.04 1.85 1.19
N ALA A 325 -14.80 1.46 1.48
CA ALA A 325 -13.67 1.66 0.57
C ALA A 325 -13.95 0.95 -0.76
N SER A 326 -13.68 1.64 -1.88
CA SER A 326 -13.72 1.00 -3.18
C SER A 326 -12.63 -0.06 -3.25
N ALA A 327 -13.00 -1.30 -3.58
CA ALA A 327 -12.08 -2.42 -3.48
C ALA A 327 -12.05 -3.25 -4.75
N LYS A 328 -10.83 -3.60 -5.18
CA LYS A 328 -10.58 -4.53 -6.28
C LYS A 328 -9.88 -5.77 -5.73
N CYS A 329 -10.68 -6.76 -5.37
CA CYS A 329 -10.21 -8.00 -4.74
C CYS A 329 -9.77 -9.12 -5.71
N SER A 330 -9.83 -8.90 -7.03
CA SER A 330 -9.70 -9.98 -8.02
C SER A 330 -8.26 -10.34 -8.40
N ARG A 331 -7.31 -9.41 -8.24
CA ARG A 331 -5.91 -9.58 -8.66
C ARG A 331 -4.96 -9.08 -7.57
N ILE A 332 -3.87 -9.80 -7.36
CA ILE A 332 -2.76 -9.33 -6.53
C ILE A 332 -1.83 -8.54 -7.44
N LEU A 333 -1.69 -7.24 -7.17
CA LEU A 333 -0.84 -6.31 -7.92
C LEU A 333 0.31 -5.75 -7.05
N LEU A 334 0.36 -6.18 -5.80
CA LEU A 334 1.30 -5.71 -4.79
C LEU A 334 1.82 -6.87 -3.95
N TRP A 335 3.14 -6.94 -3.84
CA TRP A 335 3.84 -7.89 -2.99
C TRP A 335 4.72 -7.15 -1.99
N SER A 336 4.67 -7.53 -0.72
CA SER A 336 5.55 -7.03 0.33
C SER A 336 6.53 -8.12 0.71
N PHE A 337 7.83 -7.80 0.67
CA PHE A 337 8.89 -8.71 1.07
C PHE A 337 9.40 -8.33 2.46
N SER A 338 9.33 -9.30 3.38
CA SER A 338 10.02 -9.24 4.67
C SER A 338 11.30 -10.07 4.55
N TYR A 339 12.44 -9.40 4.69
CA TYR A 339 13.77 -10.03 4.69
C TYR A 339 14.13 -10.55 6.09
#